data_AF-A0AAW2KH59-F1
#
_entry.id   AF-A0AAW2KH59-F1
#
_cell.length_a   1.000
_cell.length_b   1.000
_cell.length_c   1.000
_cell.angle_alpha   90.00
_cell.angle_beta   90.00
_cell.angle_gamma   90.00
#
_symmetry.space_group_name_H-M   'P 1'
#
loop_
_entity.id
_entity.type
_entity.pdbx_description
1 polymer ?
#
loop_
_entity_poly.entity_id
_entity_poly.type
_entity_poly.pdbx_seq_one_letter_code
_entity_poly.pdbx_strand_id
1 'polypeptide(L)'
;MLQACPVNFEFQNYTIITSKCKGPQYPPNLCCSALKDFACPFADEINDITNDCASTMFSYINLYGKYPPGLFASECREGKLGLECPAPPPGESEKATTNKNSGSQMICSFLPVLMLTMASLLLLQFM
;
A
#
# COMPACT_ATOMS: atom_id res chain seq x y z
N MET A 1 1.02 14.15 -13.73
CA MET A 1 1.27 14.41 -12.31
C MET A 1 1.04 13.11 -11.57
N LEU A 2 1.87 12.78 -10.57
CA LEU A 2 1.65 11.60 -9.74
C LEU A 2 0.50 11.87 -8.76
N GLN A 3 -0.22 10.82 -8.42
CA GLN A 3 -1.22 10.85 -7.34
C GLN A 3 -0.51 10.92 -6.00
N ALA A 4 -1.15 11.57 -5.02
CA ALA A 4 -0.64 11.60 -3.65
C ALA A 4 -0.69 10.19 -3.05
N CYS A 5 0.35 9.81 -2.31
CA CYS A 5 0.41 8.54 -1.64
C CYS A 5 -0.72 8.37 -0.61
N PRO A 6 -1.51 7.28 -0.67
CA PRO A 6 -2.54 7.02 0.34
C PRO A 6 -1.95 6.59 1.70
N VAL A 7 -0.68 6.17 1.74
CA VAL A 7 0.03 5.79 2.95
C VAL A 7 0.67 7.02 3.58
N ASN A 8 0.35 7.26 4.86
CA ASN A 8 1.00 8.33 5.61
C ASN A 8 2.38 7.87 6.12
N PHE A 9 3.42 8.10 5.31
CA PHE A 9 4.78 7.74 5.68
C PHE A 9 5.35 8.60 6.81
N GLU A 10 4.85 9.82 7.05
CA GLU A 10 5.38 10.72 8.10
C GLU A 10 5.38 10.06 9.49
N PHE A 11 4.32 9.32 9.80
CA PHE A 11 4.10 8.73 11.14
C PHE A 11 4.47 7.25 11.23
N GLN A 12 5.21 6.71 10.26
CA GLN A 12 5.67 5.32 10.33
C GLN A 12 6.82 5.13 11.33
N ASN A 13 7.03 3.89 11.77
CA ASN A 13 8.10 3.57 12.72
C ASN A 13 9.45 3.37 12.00
N TYR A 14 10.22 4.45 11.87
CA TYR A 14 11.55 4.45 11.26
C TYR A 14 12.64 3.77 12.10
N THR A 15 12.37 3.42 13.36
CA THR A 15 13.35 2.71 14.22
C THR A 15 13.71 1.35 13.63
N ILE A 16 12.81 0.71 12.87
CA ILE A 16 13.10 -0.57 12.21
C ILE A 16 14.30 -0.48 11.25
N ILE A 17 14.49 0.68 10.60
CA ILE A 17 15.63 0.98 9.74
C ILE A 17 16.79 1.55 10.57
N THR A 18 16.55 2.62 11.34
CA THR A 18 17.62 3.40 11.98
C THR A 18 18.33 2.67 13.12
N SER A 19 17.70 1.65 13.72
CA SER A 19 18.35 0.80 14.72
C SER A 19 19.36 -0.18 14.11
N LYS A 20 19.15 -0.61 12.86
CA LYS A 20 19.94 -1.65 12.17
C LYS A 20 20.92 -1.07 11.15
N CYS A 21 20.48 -0.12 10.33
CA CYS A 21 21.27 0.49 9.27
C CYS A 21 22.01 1.72 9.77
N LYS A 22 23.29 1.56 10.13
CA LYS A 22 24.11 2.62 10.74
C LYS A 22 25.35 2.93 9.90
N GLY A 23 25.64 4.23 9.80
CA GLY A 23 26.86 4.73 9.18
C GLY A 23 28.10 4.53 10.07
N PRO A 24 29.30 4.77 9.53
CA PRO A 24 29.55 5.31 8.18
C PRO A 24 29.54 4.24 7.07
N GLN A 25 29.67 2.96 7.42
CA GLN A 25 29.86 1.90 6.44
C GLN A 25 28.55 1.40 5.79
N TYR A 26 27.40 1.63 6.44
CA TYR A 26 26.08 1.20 5.98
C TYR A 26 26.06 -0.25 5.45
N PRO A 27 26.31 -1.25 6.32
CA PRO A 27 26.43 -2.64 5.92
C PRO A 27 25.19 -3.12 5.14
N PRO A 28 25.32 -3.55 3.86
CA PRO A 28 24.19 -3.84 2.98
C PRO A 28 23.26 -4.92 3.53
N ASN A 29 23.80 -5.98 4.12
CA ASN A 29 22.99 -7.05 4.70
C ASN A 29 22.03 -6.53 5.79
N LEU A 30 22.47 -5.60 6.63
CA LEU A 30 21.63 -5.01 7.68
C LEU A 30 20.69 -3.94 7.10
N CYS A 31 21.19 -3.08 6.21
CA CYS A 31 20.41 -1.99 5.64
C CYS A 31 19.30 -2.49 4.72
N CYS A 32 19.59 -3.44 3.86
CA CYS A 32 18.62 -3.98 2.92
C CYS A 32 17.59 -4.89 3.62
N SER A 33 18.02 -5.69 4.61
CA SER A 33 17.07 -6.44 5.44
C SER A 33 16.12 -5.51 6.19
N ALA A 34 16.65 -4.43 6.79
CA ALA A 34 15.82 -3.48 7.52
C ALA A 34 14.87 -2.70 6.59
N LEU A 35 15.32 -2.37 5.38
CA LEU A 35 14.47 -1.76 4.37
C LEU A 35 13.35 -2.70 3.94
N LYS A 36 13.62 -4.00 3.73
CA LYS A 36 12.59 -5.00 3.41
C LYS A 36 11.56 -5.09 4.54
N ASP A 37 12.01 -5.20 5.79
CA ASP A 37 11.12 -5.26 6.95
C ASP A 37 10.18 -4.04 7.02
N PHE A 38 10.66 -2.86 6.63
CA PHE A 38 9.87 -1.62 6.61
C PHE A 38 8.95 -1.50 5.39
N ALA A 39 9.46 -1.79 4.20
CA ALA A 39 8.81 -1.44 2.93
C ALA A 39 7.86 -2.52 2.43
N CYS A 40 8.11 -3.79 2.75
CA CYS A 40 7.31 -4.90 2.25
C CYS A 40 5.82 -4.87 2.63
N PRO A 41 5.41 -4.36 3.82
CA PRO A 41 4.00 -4.15 4.12
C PRO A 41 3.28 -3.15 3.19
N PHE A 42 4.03 -2.34 2.43
CA PHE A 42 3.52 -1.29 1.54
C PHE A 42 3.93 -1.54 0.08
N ALA A 43 4.31 -2.77 -0.26
CA ALA A 43 4.90 -3.11 -1.56
C ALA A 43 3.97 -2.73 -2.73
N ASP A 44 2.67 -2.90 -2.59
CA ASP A 44 1.70 -2.58 -3.65
C ASP A 44 1.68 -1.07 -3.94
N GLU A 45 1.66 -0.25 -2.89
CA GLU A 45 1.59 1.20 -3.02
C GLU A 45 2.91 1.81 -3.51
N ILE A 46 4.06 1.33 -3.01
CA ILE A 46 5.37 1.87 -3.41
C ILE A 46 5.79 1.41 -4.81
N ASN A 47 5.24 0.30 -5.32
CA ASN A 47 5.51 -0.17 -6.68
C ASN A 47 4.51 0.39 -7.72
N ASP A 48 3.46 1.09 -7.29
CA ASP A 48 2.54 1.78 -8.19
C ASP A 48 3.17 3.07 -8.73
N ILE A 49 3.60 3.00 -9.99
CA ILE A 49 4.24 4.10 -10.73
C ILE A 49 3.33 5.31 -11.00
N THR A 50 2.04 5.23 -10.63
CA THR A 50 1.08 6.33 -10.82
C THR A 50 0.98 7.25 -9.60
N ASN A 51 1.58 6.88 -8.47
CA ASN A 51 1.58 7.67 -7.24
C ASN A 51 3.01 8.06 -6.80
N ASP A 52 3.12 8.91 -5.78
CA ASP A 52 4.40 9.41 -5.24
C ASP A 52 4.91 8.63 -4.00
N CYS A 53 4.34 7.47 -3.68
CA CYS A 53 4.64 6.71 -2.45
C CYS A 53 6.12 6.36 -2.33
N ALA A 54 6.77 5.87 -3.40
CA ALA A 54 8.19 5.53 -3.34
C ALA A 54 9.06 6.73 -2.99
N SER A 55 8.84 7.88 -3.65
CA SER A 55 9.58 9.12 -3.37
C SER A 55 9.30 9.65 -1.97
N THR A 56 8.05 9.63 -1.52
CA THR A 56 7.64 10.07 -0.19
C THR A 56 8.27 9.19 0.89
N MET A 57 8.20 7.86 0.73
CA MET A 57 8.82 6.88 1.62
C MET A 57 10.32 7.15 1.77
N PHE A 58 11.08 7.19 0.67
CA PHE A 58 12.52 7.41 0.73
C PHE A 58 12.90 8.78 1.28
N SER A 59 12.07 9.80 1.07
CA SER A 59 12.31 11.14 1.63
C SER A 59 12.30 11.11 3.17
N TYR A 60 11.29 10.48 3.78
CA TYR A 60 11.23 10.35 5.24
C TYR A 60 12.28 9.38 5.79
N ILE A 61 12.58 8.27 5.09
CA ILE A 61 13.69 7.38 5.46
C ILE A 61 14.99 8.17 5.56
N ASN A 62 15.32 8.96 4.53
CA ASN A 62 16.55 9.74 4.49
C ASN A 62 16.54 10.86 5.54
N LEU A 63 15.39 11.51 5.77
CA LEU A 63 15.24 12.56 6.76
C LEU A 63 15.49 12.05 8.19
N TYR A 64 14.80 10.99 8.61
CA TYR A 64 14.90 10.47 9.98
C TYR A 64 16.20 9.70 10.23
N GLY A 65 16.69 8.98 9.23
CA GLY A 65 17.94 8.22 9.34
C GLY A 65 19.20 9.02 9.03
N LYS A 66 19.06 10.24 8.51
CA LYS A 66 20.18 11.06 7.99
C LYS A 66 21.02 10.31 6.94
N TYR A 67 20.35 9.52 6.10
CA TYR A 67 21.01 8.71 5.07
C TYR A 67 21.39 9.56 3.86
N PRO A 68 22.54 9.27 3.22
CA PRO A 68 22.90 9.91 1.97
C PRO A 68 21.90 9.52 0.86
N PRO A 69 21.57 10.45 -0.05
CA PRO A 69 20.69 10.17 -1.18
C PRO A 69 21.21 8.99 -2.00
N GLY A 70 20.32 8.06 -2.33
CA GLY A 70 20.65 6.90 -3.17
C GLY A 70 21.28 5.71 -2.45
N LEU A 71 21.56 5.79 -1.13
CA LEU A 71 22.16 4.68 -0.36
C LEU A 71 21.45 3.34 -0.61
N PHE A 72 20.14 3.31 -0.43
CA PHE A 72 19.39 2.07 -0.58
C PHE A 72 19.31 1.60 -2.04
N ALA A 73 19.33 2.52 -3.00
CA ALA A 73 19.34 2.17 -4.41
C ALA A 73 20.70 1.60 -4.86
N SER A 74 21.81 2.04 -4.24
CA SER A 74 23.15 1.51 -4.52
C SER A 74 23.42 0.18 -3.83
N GLU A 75 23.03 0.07 -2.55
CA GLU A 75 23.37 -1.10 -1.74
C GLU A 75 22.38 -2.26 -1.90
N CYS A 76 21.11 -1.97 -2.19
CA CYS A 76 20.04 -2.98 -2.11
C CYS A 76 19.52 -3.40 -3.48
N ARG A 77 20.18 -4.41 -4.05
CA ARG A 77 19.75 -5.05 -5.29
C ARG A 77 19.94 -6.56 -5.20
N GLU A 78 18.83 -7.30 -5.20
CA GLU A 78 18.83 -8.78 -5.17
C GLU A 78 18.71 -9.37 -6.58
N GLY A 79 18.20 -8.59 -7.54
CA GLY A 79 18.08 -9.01 -8.94
C GLY A 79 17.77 -7.88 -9.93
N LYS A 80 17.20 -8.26 -11.09
CA LYS A 80 16.76 -7.29 -12.10
C LYS A 80 15.51 -6.50 -11.69
N LEU A 81 14.70 -7.08 -10.81
CA LEU A 81 13.42 -6.53 -10.37
C LEU A 81 13.52 -5.70 -9.07
N GLY A 82 14.71 -5.56 -8.49
CA GLY A 82 14.92 -4.81 -7.25
C GLY A 82 15.10 -5.72 -6.04
N LEU A 83 14.40 -5.41 -4.94
CA LEU A 83 14.35 -6.24 -3.74
C LEU A 83 13.07 -7.09 -3.76
N GLU A 84 13.21 -8.37 -3.46
CA GLU A 84 12.06 -9.28 -3.39
C GLU A 84 11.53 -9.36 -1.96
N CYS A 85 10.26 -9.01 -1.74
CA CYS A 85 9.65 -9.19 -0.44
C CYS A 85 9.44 -10.68 -0.12
N PRO A 86 9.68 -11.10 1.14
CA PRO A 86 9.44 -12.48 1.53
C PRO A 86 7.96 -12.84 1.34
N ALA A 87 7.68 -14.09 0.97
CA ALA A 87 6.31 -14.57 0.87
C ALA A 87 5.58 -14.42 2.21
N PRO A 88 4.30 -14.01 2.20
CA PRO A 88 3.51 -13.98 3.42
C PRO A 88 3.43 -15.39 4.02
N PRO A 89 3.30 -15.50 5.35
CA PRO A 89 3.18 -16.79 6.01
C PRO A 89 1.96 -17.57 5.48
N PRO A 90 2.01 -18.91 5.45
CA PRO A 90 0.89 -19.72 5.00
C PRO A 90 -0.36 -19.44 5.86
N GLY A 91 -1.39 -18.85 5.26
CA GLY A 91 -2.63 -18.46 5.95
C GLY A 91 -3.05 -17.00 5.75
N GLU A 92 -2.14 -16.13 5.33
CA GLU A 92 -2.43 -14.75 4.91
C GLU A 92 -2.53 -14.67 3.38
N SER A 93 -3.50 -15.40 2.80
CA SER A 93 -3.81 -15.23 1.38
C SER A 93 -4.60 -13.93 1.18
N GLU A 94 -3.90 -12.95 0.60
CA GLU A 94 -4.37 -12.13 -0.52
C GLU A 94 -5.74 -11.47 -0.37
N LYS A 95 -5.73 -10.21 0.07
CA LYS A 95 -6.71 -9.24 -0.45
C LYS A 95 -6.28 -8.80 -1.86
N ALA A 96 -6.11 -9.76 -2.77
CA ALA A 96 -5.95 -9.49 -4.18
C ALA A 96 -7.26 -8.88 -4.68
N THR A 97 -7.30 -7.54 -4.79
CA THR A 97 -8.37 -6.84 -5.49
C THR A 97 -8.24 -7.18 -6.97
N THR A 98 -8.84 -8.30 -7.34
CA THR A 98 -8.93 -8.73 -8.72
C THR A 98 -10.04 -7.91 -9.38
N ASN A 99 -9.68 -6.78 -9.98
CA ASN A 99 -10.54 -6.12 -10.97
C ASN A 99 -10.61 -7.00 -12.24
N LYS A 100 -11.48 -8.02 -12.20
CA LYS A 100 -11.91 -8.74 -13.40
C LYS A 100 -13.07 -7.99 -14.03
N ASN A 101 -12.77 -7.09 -14.97
CA ASN A 101 -13.75 -6.70 -15.96
C ASN A 101 -13.86 -7.83 -17.00
N SER A 102 -14.85 -8.69 -16.83
CA SER A 102 -15.35 -9.59 -17.88
C SER A 102 -16.78 -9.92 -17.55
N GLY A 103 -17.69 -9.43 -18.40
CA GLY A 103 -19.12 -9.62 -18.25
C GLY A 103 -19.50 -11.09 -18.25
N SER A 104 -20.29 -11.47 -17.25
CA SER A 104 -21.44 -12.34 -17.46
C SER A 104 -22.44 -12.13 -16.33
N GLN A 105 -23.71 -12.20 -16.69
CA GLN A 105 -24.85 -11.73 -15.94
C GLN A 105 -25.10 -12.58 -14.69
N MET A 106 -25.33 -11.94 -13.55
CA MET A 106 -26.07 -12.51 -12.42
C MET A 106 -26.88 -11.41 -11.77
N ILE A 107 -28.17 -11.43 -12.08
CA ILE A 107 -29.24 -10.63 -11.50
C ILE A 107 -29.35 -11.06 -10.03
N CYS A 108 -28.82 -10.26 -9.11
CA CYS A 108 -29.04 -10.44 -7.68
C CYS A 108 -30.13 -9.45 -7.23
N SER A 109 -31.30 -10.03 -6.98
CA SER A 109 -32.59 -9.40 -6.75
C SER A 109 -32.60 -8.56 -5.46
N PHE A 110 -32.57 -7.23 -5.60
CA PHE A 110 -32.73 -6.26 -4.50
C PHE A 110 -33.97 -5.35 -4.67
N LEU A 111 -35.04 -5.85 -5.28
CA LEU A 111 -36.25 -5.07 -5.59
C LEU A 111 -37.56 -5.72 -5.14
N PRO A 112 -37.81 -5.87 -3.82
CA PRO A 112 -39.20 -5.72 -3.39
C PRO A 112 -39.43 -4.76 -2.22
N VAL A 113 -38.39 -4.21 -1.58
CA VAL A 113 -38.57 -3.48 -0.31
C VAL A 113 -38.88 -1.97 -0.51
N LEU A 114 -38.69 -1.40 -1.71
CA LEU A 114 -38.88 0.05 -1.92
C LEU A 114 -40.22 0.44 -2.57
N MET A 115 -41.11 -0.50 -2.92
CA MET A 115 -42.37 -0.18 -3.61
C MET A 115 -43.61 -0.14 -2.69
N LEU A 116 -43.47 -0.44 -1.40
CA LEU A 116 -44.59 -0.43 -0.45
C LEU A 116 -44.73 0.87 0.37
N THR A 117 -43.79 1.82 0.26
CA THR A 117 -43.83 3.06 1.06
C THR A 117 -44.52 4.23 0.34
N MET A 118 -44.60 4.23 -0.99
CA MET A 118 -45.16 5.36 -1.74
C MET A 118 -46.69 5.30 -1.89
N ALA A 119 -47.30 4.12 -1.79
CA ALA A 119 -48.76 3.97 -1.89
C ALA A 119 -49.50 4.48 -0.64
N SER A 120 -48.85 4.42 0.53
CA SER A 120 -49.43 4.83 1.81
C SER A 120 -49.46 6.35 2.00
N LEU A 121 -48.54 7.10 1.36
CA LEU A 121 -48.51 8.56 1.46
C LEU A 121 -49.60 9.26 0.65
N LEU A 122 -50.09 8.62 -0.43
CA LEU A 122 -51.11 9.22 -1.29
C LEU A 122 -52.53 9.09 -0.72
N LEU A 123 -52.80 8.10 0.14
CA LEU A 123 -54.11 7.94 0.78
C LEU A 123 -54.36 8.94 1.93
N LEU A 124 -53.30 9.49 2.54
CA LEU A 124 -53.41 10.48 3.62
C LEU A 124 -53.65 11.92 3.12
N GLN A 125 -53.57 12.19 1.81
CA GLN A 125 -53.87 13.52 1.26
C GLN A 125 -55.32 13.65 0.74
N PHE A 126 -56.10 12.57 0.80
CA PHE A 126 -57.50 12.52 0.37
C PHE A 126 -58.48 12.13 1.49
N MET A 127 -58.04 12.16 2.75
CA MET A 127 -58.91 12.16 3.93
C MET A 127 -58.87 13.53 4.62
#